data_AF-A0A958Y9W3-F1
#
_entry.id   AF-A0A958Y9W3-F1
#
_cell.length_a   1.000
_cell.length_b   1.000
_cell.length_c   1.000
_cell.angle_alpha   90.00
_cell.angle_beta   90.00
_cell.angle_gamma   90.00
#
_symmetry.space_group_name_H-M   'P 1'
#
loop_
_entity.id
_entity.type
_entity.pdbx_description
1 polymer ?
#
loop_
_entity_poly.entity_id
_entity_poly.type
_entity_poly.pdbx_seq_one_letter_code
_entity_poly.pdbx_strand_id
1 'polypeptide(L)'
;MKKPTFLKALLVLAFLSTLCGQAQDKPNILVIWGDDIGTWNISHNNRGMMGYRTPNIDRIANEGVGFTDYYAQQSCTAGRAAFIGGNVPVRTGMTKVGMPGAKEGWQASDITIATVMKSLGYTTGQFGKNHQGDLDAHLPTMHGFDEFFGNLYHLNAEEEPENEDYPTGMILANGKKFEDVYGPRGVIHSW
;
A
#
# COMPACT_ATOMS: atom_id res chain seq x y z
N MET A 1 -7.84 23.28 59.37
CA MET A 1 -8.69 22.63 58.35
C MET A 1 -8.22 23.01 56.94
N LYS A 2 -7.34 22.22 56.30
CA LYS A 2 -6.83 22.48 54.92
C LYS A 2 -6.59 21.17 54.14
N LYS A 3 -7.53 20.21 54.21
CA LYS A 3 -7.43 18.90 53.53
C LYS A 3 -8.31 18.67 52.28
N PRO A 4 -9.27 19.53 51.85
CA PRO A 4 -10.17 19.17 50.75
C PRO A 4 -9.58 19.35 49.34
N THR A 5 -8.51 20.12 49.17
CA THR A 5 -7.90 20.39 47.85
C THR A 5 -7.01 19.25 47.35
N PHE A 6 -6.30 18.57 48.24
CA PHE A 6 -5.41 17.46 47.88
C PHE A 6 -6.19 16.22 47.41
N LEU A 7 -7.32 15.93 48.06
CA LEU A 7 -8.16 14.79 47.70
C LEU A 7 -8.87 15.02 46.35
N LYS A 8 -9.28 16.26 46.06
CA LYS A 8 -9.84 16.64 44.75
C LYS A 8 -8.81 16.52 43.63
N ALA A 9 -7.56 16.94 43.87
CA ALA A 9 -6.49 16.81 42.90
C ALA A 9 -6.15 15.33 42.59
N LEU A 10 -6.13 14.46 43.61
CA LEU A 10 -5.94 13.01 43.41
C LEU A 10 -7.09 12.37 42.63
N LEU A 11 -8.33 12.75 42.91
CA LEU A 11 -9.51 12.25 42.19
C LEU A 11 -9.52 12.69 40.72
N VAL A 12 -9.11 13.92 40.43
CA VAL A 12 -8.97 14.41 39.04
C VAL A 12 -7.85 13.68 38.31
N LEU A 13 -6.71 13.42 38.96
CA LEU A 13 -5.61 12.64 38.37
C LEU A 13 -6.03 11.19 38.06
N ALA A 14 -6.80 10.56 38.95
CA ALA A 14 -7.33 9.20 38.76
C ALA A 14 -8.42 9.11 37.68
N PHE A 15 -9.18 10.19 37.47
CA PHE A 15 -10.16 10.28 36.37
C PHE A 15 -9.49 10.53 35.01
N LEU A 16 -8.37 11.26 34.99
CA LEU A 16 -7.59 11.50 33.77
C LEU A 16 -6.80 10.26 33.33
N SER A 17 -6.34 9.44 34.27
CA SER A 17 -5.64 8.18 33.93
C SER A 17 -6.57 7.10 33.35
N THR A 18 -7.87 7.13 33.67
CA THR A 18 -8.88 6.22 33.10
C THR A 18 -9.29 6.63 31.68
N LEU A 19 -9.23 7.93 31.34
CA LEU A 19 -9.48 8.42 29.98
C LEU A 19 -8.35 8.14 28.98
N CYS A 20 -7.11 8.03 29.45
CA CYS A 20 -5.95 7.70 28.59
C CYS A 20 -5.78 6.21 28.31
N GLY A 21 -6.62 5.34 28.88
CA GLY A 21 -6.38 3.89 28.93
C GLY A 21 -7.41 3.00 28.25
N GLN A 22 -8.47 3.53 27.63
CA GLN A 22 -9.31 2.71 26.77
C GLN A 22 -8.60 2.52 25.43
N ALA A 23 -7.82 1.44 25.34
CA ALA A 23 -7.44 0.88 24.06
C ALA A 23 -8.73 0.70 23.25
N GLN A 24 -8.80 1.30 22.06
CA GLN A 24 -9.90 1.02 21.16
C GLN A 24 -9.90 -0.49 20.92
N ASP A 25 -11.06 -1.15 21.11
CA ASP A 25 -11.18 -2.62 20.93
C ASP A 25 -10.64 -3.08 19.57
N LYS A 26 -10.56 -2.15 18.61
CA LYS A 26 -10.09 -2.34 17.26
C LYS A 26 -9.30 -1.11 16.76
N PRO A 27 -7.96 -1.15 16.67
CA PRO A 27 -7.15 -0.01 16.25
C PRO A 27 -7.29 0.28 14.76
N ASN A 28 -7.18 1.55 14.34
CA ASN A 28 -7.04 1.88 12.93
C ASN A 28 -5.65 1.49 12.44
N ILE A 29 -5.56 0.79 11.31
CA ILE A 29 -4.30 0.35 10.72
C ILE A 29 -4.04 1.17 9.46
N LEU A 30 -2.93 1.92 9.45
CA LEU A 30 -2.46 2.66 8.28
C LEU A 30 -1.09 2.12 7.87
N VAL A 31 -0.99 1.73 6.60
CA VAL A 31 0.27 1.33 5.98
C VAL A 31 0.66 2.44 4.99
N ILE A 32 1.83 3.05 5.22
CA ILE A 32 2.44 3.99 4.27
C ILE A 32 3.54 3.24 3.54
N TRP A 33 3.47 3.21 2.21
CA TRP A 33 4.39 2.43 1.40
C TRP A 33 5.08 3.29 0.35
N GLY A 34 6.39 3.52 0.52
CA GLY A 34 7.25 4.14 -0.50
C GLY A 34 7.64 3.16 -1.61
N ASP A 35 7.67 3.64 -2.86
CA ASP A 35 8.14 2.88 -4.02
C ASP A 35 9.59 3.26 -4.32
N ASP A 36 10.46 2.26 -4.48
CA ASP A 36 11.90 2.43 -4.75
C ASP A 36 12.65 3.33 -3.75
N ILE A 37 12.21 3.32 -2.49
CA ILE A 37 12.89 4.00 -1.38
C ILE A 37 13.88 3.03 -0.72
N GLY A 38 15.17 3.28 -0.92
CA GLY A 38 16.24 2.56 -0.24
C GLY A 38 16.39 2.93 1.23
N THR A 39 17.01 2.05 2.02
CA THR A 39 17.27 2.27 3.46
C THR A 39 17.97 3.61 3.71
N TRP A 40 18.93 3.96 2.85
CA TRP A 40 19.68 5.21 2.95
C TRP A 40 18.93 6.44 2.46
N ASN A 41 17.73 6.34 1.87
CA ASN A 41 16.94 7.52 1.51
C ASN A 41 16.26 8.16 2.74
N ILE A 42 15.96 7.39 3.78
CA ILE A 42 15.31 7.91 5.00
C ILE A 42 16.37 8.48 5.94
N SER A 43 16.25 9.76 6.33
CA SER A 43 17.32 10.43 7.08
C SER A 43 17.50 9.93 8.51
N HIS A 44 16.49 9.30 9.12
CA HIS A 44 16.64 8.57 10.38
C HIS A 44 17.79 7.54 10.31
N ASN A 45 17.95 6.85 9.18
CA ASN A 45 18.94 5.79 9.01
C ASN A 45 20.36 6.31 8.73
N ASN A 46 20.48 7.54 8.22
CA ASN A 46 21.75 8.07 7.71
C ASN A 46 22.20 9.39 8.36
N ARG A 47 21.39 9.97 9.25
CA ARG A 47 21.64 11.24 9.97
C ARG A 47 21.88 12.45 9.05
N GLY A 48 21.21 12.48 7.90
CA GLY A 48 21.27 13.54 6.89
C GLY A 48 22.36 13.38 5.83
N MET A 49 23.03 12.22 5.76
CA MET A 49 24.17 12.00 4.85
C MET A 49 23.83 12.15 3.36
N MET A 50 22.57 11.89 2.97
CA MET A 50 22.12 12.07 1.58
C MET A 50 21.91 13.54 1.17
N GLY A 51 22.20 14.51 2.07
CA GLY A 51 22.07 15.94 1.80
C GLY A 51 20.67 16.51 2.04
N TYR A 52 19.71 15.69 2.47
CA TYR A 52 18.35 16.12 2.83
C TYR A 52 17.86 15.43 4.11
N ARG A 53 16.72 15.88 4.62
CA ARG A 53 16.04 15.31 5.79
C ARG A 53 14.58 14.98 5.48
N THR A 54 14.07 13.95 6.13
CA THR A 54 12.69 13.45 6.09
C THR A 54 12.01 13.66 7.45
N PRO A 55 11.84 14.91 7.93
CA PRO A 55 11.52 15.19 9.34
C PRO A 55 10.23 14.51 9.83
N ASN A 56 9.22 14.35 8.97
CA ASN A 56 7.98 13.66 9.33
C ASN A 56 8.16 12.14 9.47
N ILE A 57 8.99 11.52 8.62
CA ILE A 57 9.29 10.08 8.69
C ILE A 57 10.23 9.82 9.89
N ASP A 58 11.22 10.69 10.09
CA ASP A 58 12.12 10.63 11.24
C ASP A 58 11.36 10.73 12.55
N ARG A 59 10.31 11.56 12.60
CA ARG A 59 9.41 11.65 13.75
C ARG A 59 8.70 10.34 14.05
N ILE A 60 8.17 9.64 13.04
CA ILE A 60 7.53 8.32 13.21
C ILE A 60 8.51 7.32 13.83
N ALA A 61 9.77 7.30 13.37
CA ALA A 61 10.78 6.40 13.92
C ALA A 61 11.18 6.78 15.36
N ASN A 62 11.30 8.08 15.67
CA ASN A 62 11.67 8.56 17.01
C ASN A 62 10.54 8.41 18.06
N GLU A 63 9.28 8.52 17.63
CA GLU A 63 8.10 8.35 18.49
C GLU A 63 7.62 6.88 18.57
N GLY A 64 8.20 6.00 17.74
CA GLY A 64 7.79 4.61 17.59
C GLY A 64 8.98 3.64 17.61
N VAL A 65 8.97 2.69 16.67
CA VAL A 65 9.99 1.66 16.53
C VAL A 65 10.63 1.79 15.14
N GLY A 66 11.95 1.89 15.12
CA GLY A 66 12.77 1.75 13.92
C GLY A 66 13.36 0.34 13.83
N PHE A 67 13.35 -0.25 12.64
CA PHE A 67 13.99 -1.54 12.37
C PHE A 67 15.37 -1.31 11.76
N THR A 68 16.41 -1.91 12.34
CA THR A 68 17.76 -1.92 11.77
C THR A 68 17.88 -2.91 10.63
N ASP A 69 17.11 -4.00 10.71
CA ASP A 69 17.12 -5.11 9.79
C ASP A 69 15.67 -5.40 9.36
N TYR A 70 15.36 -5.10 8.10
CA TYR A 70 14.08 -5.46 7.47
C TYR A 70 14.35 -5.83 6.01
N TYR A 71 13.57 -6.77 5.48
CA TYR A 71 13.81 -7.36 4.16
C TYR A 71 12.56 -7.26 3.30
N ALA A 72 12.78 -7.09 2.00
CA ALA A 72 11.74 -7.04 0.99
C ALA A 72 12.10 -7.92 -0.20
N GLN A 73 11.12 -8.19 -1.06
CA GLN A 73 11.37 -8.83 -2.35
C GLN A 73 11.98 -7.82 -3.33
N GLN A 74 12.78 -8.32 -4.26
CA GLN A 74 13.57 -7.53 -5.22
C GLN A 74 12.77 -6.87 -6.37
N SER A 75 11.43 -6.92 -6.35
CA SER A 75 10.58 -6.39 -7.42
C SER A 75 9.31 -5.77 -6.82
N CYS A 76 8.78 -4.72 -7.45
CA CYS A 76 7.50 -4.09 -7.06
C CYS A 76 6.38 -5.13 -6.91
N THR A 77 6.09 -5.90 -7.96
CA THR A 77 5.01 -6.90 -7.96
C THR A 77 5.22 -7.94 -6.87
N ALA A 78 6.43 -8.50 -6.77
CA ALA A 78 6.75 -9.53 -5.79
C ALA A 78 6.69 -9.00 -4.35
N GLY A 79 7.20 -7.79 -4.10
CA GLY A 79 7.19 -7.16 -2.77
C GLY A 79 5.78 -6.85 -2.31
N ARG A 80 4.96 -6.31 -3.21
CA ARG A 80 3.55 -6.03 -2.94
C ARG A 80 2.72 -7.28 -2.75
N ALA A 81 2.93 -8.31 -3.57
CA ALA A 81 2.29 -9.61 -3.38
C ALA A 81 2.67 -10.25 -2.04
N ALA A 82 3.95 -10.20 -1.65
CA ALA A 82 4.42 -10.77 -0.39
C ALA A 82 3.80 -10.08 0.84
N PHE A 83 3.69 -8.76 0.82
CA PHE A 83 3.05 -8.01 1.91
C PHE A 83 1.54 -8.22 1.96
N ILE A 84 0.86 -8.05 0.83
CA ILE A 84 -0.61 -8.10 0.78
C ILE A 84 -1.10 -9.53 1.00
N GLY A 85 -0.44 -10.53 0.43
CA GLY A 85 -0.81 -11.95 0.56
C GLY A 85 -0.19 -12.66 1.76
N GLY A 86 0.79 -12.04 2.44
CA GLY A 86 1.49 -12.65 3.58
C GLY A 86 2.25 -13.94 3.25
N ASN A 87 2.59 -14.17 1.98
CA ASN A 87 3.18 -15.41 1.51
C ASN A 87 4.37 -15.17 0.57
N VAL A 88 5.15 -16.22 0.26
CA VAL A 88 6.25 -16.13 -0.71
C VAL A 88 5.66 -16.02 -2.12
N PRO A 89 6.04 -15.02 -2.95
CA PRO A 89 5.38 -14.75 -4.23
C PRO A 89 5.35 -15.91 -5.24
N VAL A 90 6.26 -16.88 -5.11
CA VAL A 90 6.23 -18.10 -5.93
C VAL A 90 4.94 -18.91 -5.75
N ARG A 91 4.24 -18.77 -4.61
CA ARG A 91 2.98 -19.47 -4.32
C ARG A 91 1.79 -18.90 -5.08
N THR A 92 1.81 -17.60 -5.36
CA THR A 92 0.75 -16.90 -6.10
C THR A 92 1.12 -16.71 -7.57
N GLY A 93 2.37 -16.99 -7.95
CA GLY A 93 2.90 -16.73 -9.29
C GLY A 93 3.30 -15.27 -9.53
N MET A 94 3.06 -14.37 -8.57
CA MET A 94 3.28 -12.92 -8.66
C MET A 94 4.77 -12.54 -8.52
N THR A 95 5.61 -13.12 -9.39
CA THR A 95 7.07 -13.00 -9.35
C THR A 95 7.65 -12.04 -10.38
N LYS A 96 6.85 -11.66 -11.38
CA LYS A 96 7.24 -10.79 -12.50
C LYS A 96 6.17 -9.74 -12.75
N VAL A 97 6.59 -8.65 -13.40
CA VAL A 97 5.71 -7.55 -13.79
C VAL A 97 4.83 -8.02 -14.95
N GLY A 98 3.51 -7.88 -14.80
CA GLY A 98 2.55 -8.06 -15.87
C GLY A 98 2.45 -6.79 -16.72
N MET A 99 2.30 -6.96 -18.03
CA MET A 99 2.00 -5.86 -18.96
C MET A 99 0.50 -5.50 -18.90
N PRO A 100 0.08 -4.32 -19.38
CA PRO A 100 -1.34 -4.06 -19.61
C PRO A 100 -1.96 -5.15 -20.51
N GLY A 101 -3.17 -5.60 -20.18
CA GLY A 101 -3.86 -6.73 -20.81
C GLY A 101 -3.35 -8.13 -20.44
N ALA A 102 -2.33 -8.24 -19.57
CA ALA A 102 -1.83 -9.54 -19.10
C ALA A 102 -2.91 -10.28 -18.30
N LYS A 103 -2.91 -11.62 -18.42
CA LYS A 103 -3.87 -12.50 -17.71
C LYS A 103 -3.45 -12.77 -16.27
N GLU A 104 -2.19 -12.48 -15.96
CA GLU A 104 -1.57 -12.70 -14.68
C GLU A 104 -2.00 -11.61 -13.69
N GLY A 105 -2.35 -12.04 -12.49
CA GLY A 105 -2.79 -11.18 -11.40
C GLY A 105 -3.32 -12.01 -10.25
N TRP A 106 -3.88 -11.33 -9.25
CA TRP A 106 -4.52 -11.99 -8.11
C TRP A 106 -5.59 -12.99 -8.53
N GLN A 107 -5.57 -14.19 -7.95
CA GLN A 107 -6.61 -15.20 -8.16
C GLN A 107 -7.68 -15.10 -7.06
N ALA A 108 -8.90 -15.54 -7.37
CA ALA A 108 -10.00 -15.54 -6.39
C ALA A 108 -9.69 -16.36 -5.12
N SER A 109 -8.77 -17.34 -5.22
CA SER A 109 -8.29 -18.14 -4.10
C SER A 109 -7.22 -17.47 -3.24
N ASP A 110 -6.61 -16.38 -3.72
CA ASP A 110 -5.55 -15.70 -3.01
C ASP A 110 -6.14 -14.82 -1.89
N ILE A 111 -5.81 -15.17 -0.66
CA ILE A 111 -6.26 -14.41 0.52
C ILE A 111 -5.33 -13.22 0.72
N THR A 112 -5.91 -12.02 0.78
CA THR A 112 -5.19 -10.77 1.05
C THR A 112 -5.40 -10.32 2.50
N ILE A 113 -4.50 -9.45 2.97
CA ILE A 113 -4.66 -8.75 4.26
C ILE A 113 -6.00 -8.00 4.30
N ALA A 114 -6.43 -7.40 3.19
CA ALA A 114 -7.73 -6.71 3.12
C ALA A 114 -8.90 -7.68 3.33
N THR A 115 -8.87 -8.86 2.71
CA THR A 115 -9.88 -9.91 2.89
C THR A 115 -9.98 -10.33 4.36
N VAL A 116 -8.83 -10.55 5.01
CA VAL A 116 -8.78 -10.90 6.44
C VAL A 116 -9.34 -9.77 7.30
N MET A 117 -8.90 -8.53 7.05
CA MET A 117 -9.33 -7.36 7.83
C MET A 117 -10.83 -7.09 7.66
N LYS A 118 -11.36 -7.21 6.45
CA LYS A 118 -12.79 -7.08 6.16
C LYS A 118 -13.61 -8.14 6.90
N SER A 119 -13.11 -9.38 6.99
CA SER A 119 -13.76 -10.43 7.79
C SER A 119 -13.84 -10.11 9.29
N LEU A 120 -12.92 -9.28 9.80
CA LEU A 120 -12.93 -8.76 11.17
C LEU A 120 -13.79 -7.50 11.32
N GLY A 121 -14.48 -7.07 10.25
CA GLY A 121 -15.38 -5.92 10.18
C GLY A 121 -14.68 -4.58 9.95
N TYR A 122 -13.46 -4.57 9.38
CA TYR A 122 -12.77 -3.33 9.03
C TYR A 122 -13.32 -2.81 7.70
N THR A 123 -13.43 -1.49 7.57
CA THR A 123 -13.44 -0.85 6.25
C THR A 123 -12.00 -0.76 5.76
N THR A 124 -11.77 -1.10 4.50
CA THR A 124 -10.46 -1.28 3.89
C THR A 124 -10.34 -0.44 2.63
N GLY A 125 -9.19 0.19 2.42
CA GLY A 125 -8.95 1.00 1.23
C GLY A 125 -7.51 0.93 0.77
N GLN A 126 -7.29 1.02 -0.54
CA GLN A 126 -5.97 1.10 -1.15
C GLN A 126 -5.87 2.34 -2.03
N PHE A 127 -4.82 3.13 -1.81
CA PHE A 127 -4.63 4.40 -2.52
C PHE A 127 -3.23 4.46 -3.14
N GLY A 128 -3.15 4.79 -4.42
CA GLY A 128 -1.91 4.83 -5.19
C GLY A 128 -1.64 3.54 -5.97
N LYS A 129 -0.37 3.12 -6.05
CA LYS A 129 0.05 2.02 -6.94
C LYS A 129 -0.45 0.65 -6.45
N ASN A 130 -1.05 -0.12 -7.36
CA ASN A 130 -1.42 -1.52 -7.16
C ASN A 130 -0.29 -2.44 -7.60
N HIS A 131 -0.18 -2.76 -8.90
CA HIS A 131 0.85 -3.61 -9.48
C HIS A 131 0.70 -5.14 -9.24
N GLN A 132 -0.54 -5.63 -9.17
CA GLN A 132 -0.88 -7.06 -8.99
C GLN A 132 -1.91 -7.60 -10.00
N GLY A 133 -1.92 -7.03 -11.21
CA GLY A 133 -2.77 -7.46 -12.31
C GLY A 133 -3.53 -6.30 -12.93
N ASP A 134 -3.88 -6.47 -14.19
CA ASP A 134 -4.52 -5.45 -15.01
C ASP A 134 -6.04 -5.63 -15.14
N LEU A 135 -6.48 -6.88 -15.35
CA LEU A 135 -7.88 -7.19 -15.62
C LEU A 135 -8.77 -6.83 -14.42
N ASP A 136 -10.05 -6.56 -14.69
CA ASP A 136 -11.03 -6.21 -13.64
C ASP A 136 -11.09 -7.25 -12.53
N ALA A 137 -10.94 -8.54 -12.88
CA ALA A 137 -10.90 -9.64 -11.92
C ALA A 137 -9.74 -9.56 -10.92
N HIS A 138 -8.71 -8.75 -11.18
CA HIS A 138 -7.52 -8.56 -10.34
C HIS A 138 -7.52 -7.23 -9.59
N LEU A 139 -8.56 -6.39 -9.77
CA LEU A 139 -8.66 -5.11 -9.07
C LEU A 139 -8.67 -5.30 -7.55
N PRO A 140 -8.12 -4.37 -6.76
CA PRO A 140 -8.08 -4.53 -5.30
C PRO A 140 -9.46 -4.74 -4.67
N THR A 141 -10.50 -4.13 -5.24
CA THR A 141 -11.89 -4.29 -4.77
C THR A 141 -12.45 -5.69 -5.00
N MET A 142 -11.89 -6.45 -5.95
CA MET A 142 -12.18 -7.87 -6.12
C MET A 142 -11.43 -8.76 -5.11
N HIS A 143 -10.45 -8.20 -4.40
CA HIS A 143 -9.58 -8.90 -3.46
C HIS A 143 -9.61 -8.30 -2.05
N GLY A 144 -10.79 -7.88 -1.62
CA GLY A 144 -11.10 -7.59 -0.23
C GLY A 144 -10.98 -6.13 0.19
N PHE A 145 -10.43 -5.24 -0.64
CA PHE A 145 -10.51 -3.79 -0.38
C PHE A 145 -11.94 -3.28 -0.66
N ASP A 146 -12.44 -2.32 0.12
CA ASP A 146 -13.75 -1.67 -0.12
C ASP A 146 -13.65 -0.49 -1.09
N GLU A 147 -12.45 0.10 -1.21
CA GLU A 147 -12.19 1.20 -2.13
C GLU A 147 -10.78 1.06 -2.70
N PHE A 148 -10.65 1.34 -3.99
CA PHE A 148 -9.37 1.54 -4.64
C PHE A 148 -9.36 2.83 -5.44
N PHE A 149 -8.35 3.66 -5.21
CA PHE A 149 -8.08 4.83 -6.04
C PHE A 149 -6.60 4.91 -6.38
N GLY A 150 -6.25 4.67 -7.64
CA GLY A 150 -4.86 4.77 -8.08
C GLY A 150 -4.56 4.03 -9.38
N ASN A 151 -3.28 3.74 -9.58
CA ASN A 151 -2.75 3.20 -10.84
C ASN A 151 -2.40 1.70 -10.69
N LEU A 152 -2.58 0.92 -11.76
CA LEU A 152 -2.31 -0.51 -11.75
C LEU A 152 -0.84 -0.89 -12.05
N TYR A 153 0.00 0.02 -12.53
CA TYR A 153 1.29 -0.33 -13.12
C TYR A 153 2.48 0.40 -12.49
N HIS A 154 3.67 0.09 -13.03
CA HIS A 154 4.84 0.96 -12.92
C HIS A 154 4.69 2.20 -13.80
N LEU A 155 5.29 3.33 -13.39
CA LEU A 155 5.22 4.61 -14.12
C LEU A 155 5.62 4.48 -15.60
N ASN A 156 6.70 3.74 -15.91
CA ASN A 156 7.09 3.47 -17.29
C ASN A 156 5.96 2.95 -18.18
N ALA A 157 5.03 2.12 -17.68
CA ALA A 157 3.92 1.62 -18.49
C ALA A 157 2.96 2.73 -18.92
N GLU A 158 2.87 3.80 -18.13
CA GLU A 158 2.10 5.01 -18.47
C GLU A 158 2.86 5.96 -19.40
N GLU A 159 4.19 5.82 -19.50
CA GLU A 159 5.04 6.57 -20.43
C GLU A 159 5.09 5.92 -21.82
N GLU A 160 4.87 4.60 -21.92
CA GLU A 160 4.90 3.88 -23.20
C GLU A 160 4.09 4.54 -24.33
N PRO A 161 2.85 5.04 -24.09
CA PRO A 161 2.08 5.72 -25.14
C PRO A 161 2.73 6.98 -25.73
N GLU A 162 3.70 7.57 -25.02
CA GLU A 162 4.42 8.77 -25.45
C GLU A 162 5.66 8.44 -26.32
N ASN A 163 6.04 7.16 -26.43
CA ASN A 163 7.17 6.75 -27.24
C ASN A 163 6.88 6.89 -28.74
N GLU A 164 7.88 7.33 -29.52
CA GLU A 164 7.74 7.55 -30.98
C GLU A 164 7.34 6.28 -31.74
N ASP A 165 7.75 5.10 -31.24
CA ASP A 165 7.48 3.79 -31.81
C ASP A 165 6.27 3.08 -31.19
N TYR A 166 5.52 3.75 -30.31
CA TYR A 166 4.27 3.21 -29.80
C TYR A 166 3.28 3.00 -30.97
N PRO A 167 2.61 1.83 -31.06
CA PRO A 167 1.77 1.47 -32.20
C PRO A 167 0.39 2.17 -32.17
N THR A 168 0.39 3.49 -32.04
CA THR A 168 -0.79 4.36 -31.98
C THR A 168 -1.67 4.16 -33.20
N GLY A 169 -2.96 3.89 -32.96
CA GLY A 169 -3.94 3.66 -34.04
C GLY A 169 -3.75 2.35 -34.82
N MET A 170 -2.83 1.47 -34.42
CA MET A 170 -2.69 0.14 -35.02
C MET A 170 -3.95 -0.68 -34.81
N ILE A 171 -4.51 -1.23 -35.89
CA ILE A 171 -5.63 -2.17 -35.84
C ILE A 171 -5.08 -3.59 -35.81
N LEU A 172 -5.40 -4.32 -34.74
CA LEU A 172 -5.04 -5.72 -34.56
C LEU A 172 -5.86 -6.62 -35.50
N ALA A 173 -5.41 -7.86 -35.70
CA ALA A 173 -6.11 -8.84 -36.54
C ALA A 173 -7.57 -9.12 -36.11
N ASN A 174 -7.90 -8.84 -34.85
CA ASN A 174 -9.25 -8.97 -34.30
C ASN A 174 -10.13 -7.72 -34.50
N GLY A 175 -9.64 -6.71 -35.23
CA GLY A 175 -10.34 -5.46 -35.52
C GLY A 175 -10.33 -4.41 -34.41
N LYS A 176 -9.75 -4.71 -33.23
CA LYS A 176 -9.58 -3.74 -32.14
C LYS A 176 -8.32 -2.90 -32.34
N LYS A 177 -8.30 -1.70 -31.75
CA LYS A 177 -7.06 -0.93 -31.68
C LYS A 177 -6.10 -1.54 -30.67
N PHE A 178 -4.80 -1.39 -30.90
CA PHE A 178 -3.77 -1.83 -29.96
C PHE A 178 -3.94 -1.19 -28.59
N GLU A 179 -4.14 0.13 -28.54
CA GLU A 179 -4.32 0.92 -27.31
C GLU A 179 -5.52 0.44 -26.45
N ASP A 180 -6.60 -0.03 -27.08
CA ASP A 180 -7.77 -0.54 -26.37
C ASP A 180 -7.54 -1.91 -25.71
N VAL A 181 -6.48 -2.62 -26.10
CA VAL A 181 -6.18 -3.99 -25.65
C VAL A 181 -4.92 -4.05 -24.78
N TYR A 182 -3.91 -3.25 -25.10
CA TYR A 182 -2.59 -3.27 -24.49
C TYR A 182 -2.13 -1.90 -23.99
N GLY A 183 -3.00 -0.88 -24.07
CA GLY A 183 -2.73 0.42 -23.47
C GLY A 183 -2.91 0.39 -21.95
N PRO A 184 -2.15 1.22 -21.21
CA PRO A 184 -2.37 1.40 -19.78
C PRO A 184 -3.75 2.02 -19.52
N ARG A 185 -4.37 1.64 -18.40
CA ARG A 185 -5.71 2.10 -17.99
C ARG A 185 -5.71 3.41 -17.19
N GLY A 186 -4.55 4.00 -16.90
CA GLY A 186 -4.43 5.22 -16.11
C GLY A 186 -4.87 5.04 -14.65
N VAL A 187 -5.42 6.12 -14.06
CA VAL A 187 -5.94 6.12 -12.68
C VAL A 187 -7.36 5.58 -12.65
N ILE A 188 -7.58 4.56 -11.82
CA ILE A 188 -8.86 3.89 -11.63
C ILE A 188 -9.41 4.25 -10.25
N HIS A 189 -10.72 4.48 -10.19
CA HIS A 189 -11.50 4.50 -8.95
C HIS A 189 -12.50 3.35 -8.98
N SER A 190 -12.45 2.44 -8.01
CA SER A 190 -13.43 1.36 -7.86
C SER A 190 -13.89 1.20 -6.41
N TRP A 191 -15.06 0.57 -6.27
CA TRP A 191 -15.75 0.25 -5.02
C TRP A 191 -16.14 -1.23 -5.02
#